data_AF-A0A381TYV0-F1
#
_entry.id   AF-A0A381TYV0-F1
#
_cell.length_a   1.000
_cell.length_b   1.000
_cell.length_c   1.000
_cell.angle_alpha   90.00
_cell.angle_beta   90.00
_cell.angle_gamma   90.00
#
_symmetry.space_group_name_H-M   'P 1'
#
loop_
_entity.id
_entity.type
_entity.pdbx_description
1 polymer ?
#
loop_
_entity_poly.entity_id
_entity_poly.type
_entity_poly.pdbx_seq_one_letter_code
_entity_poly.pdbx_strand_id
1 'polypeptide(L)'
;MNYKTVFIVDPVRSERIQLAKFLSEESITVITFVSIKDCFKRPDLINCDLIVFVPRKDKNEIKNLFNIKKKYRQIPIILLLHDGFSDINLVEISENGFACPYKALNFEKVREIMLGCLAPDGLPARTVVPHPVPITDEVQAALSPRPK
;
A
#
# COMPACT_ATOMS: atom_id res chain seq x y z
N MET A 1 13.30 11.27 5.99
CA MET A 1 11.91 10.82 5.79
C MET A 1 11.90 9.31 5.92
N ASN A 2 11.08 8.78 6.82
CA ASN A 2 10.95 7.34 7.02
C ASN A 2 9.90 6.82 6.02
N TYR A 3 10.31 6.58 4.77
CA TYR A 3 9.40 6.12 3.73
C TYR A 3 8.89 4.71 4.08
N LYS A 4 7.57 4.52 3.99
CA LYS A 4 6.94 3.22 4.20
C LYS A 4 6.81 2.49 2.86
N THR A 5 7.11 1.20 2.86
CA THR A 5 7.13 0.40 1.63
C THR A 5 6.06 -0.68 1.66
N VAL A 6 5.18 -0.65 0.66
CA VAL A 6 4.08 -1.61 0.48
C VAL A 6 4.39 -2.53 -0.70
N PHE A 7 4.33 -3.83 -0.47
CA PHE A 7 4.48 -4.84 -1.51
C PHE A 7 3.12 -5.35 -1.95
N ILE A 8 2.77 -5.15 -3.21
CA ILE A 8 1.56 -5.71 -3.81
C ILE A 8 1.93 -6.99 -4.55
N VAL A 9 1.30 -8.10 -4.18
CA VAL A 9 1.48 -9.41 -4.80
C VAL A 9 0.18 -9.81 -5.46
N ASP A 10 0.17 -9.73 -6.79
CA ASP A 10 -0.97 -10.14 -7.60
C ASP A 10 -0.45 -10.65 -8.94
N PRO A 11 -0.81 -11.85 -9.41
CA PRO A 11 -0.40 -12.30 -10.73
C PRO A 11 -1.00 -11.47 -11.88
N VAL A 12 -2.15 -10.82 -11.70
CA VAL A 12 -2.85 -10.08 -12.75
C VAL A 12 -2.25 -8.68 -12.93
N ARG A 13 -1.58 -8.43 -14.06
CA ARG A 13 -0.85 -7.17 -14.31
C ARG A 13 -1.74 -5.92 -14.25
N SER A 14 -2.91 -5.95 -14.90
CA SER A 14 -3.81 -4.80 -14.99
C SER A 14 -4.32 -4.37 -13.61
N GLU A 15 -4.85 -5.31 -12.84
CA GLU A 15 -5.38 -5.09 -11.49
C GLU A 15 -4.28 -4.65 -10.52
N ARG A 16 -3.11 -5.29 -10.59
CA ARG A 16 -1.94 -4.89 -9.79
C ARG A 16 -1.52 -3.44 -10.02
N ILE A 17 -1.50 -2.99 -11.28
CA ILE A 17 -1.15 -1.60 -11.61
C ILE A 17 -2.23 -0.63 -11.13
N GLN A 18 -3.51 -0.99 -11.26
CA GLN A 18 -4.61 -0.17 -10.75
C GLN A 18 -4.53 0.01 -9.24
N LEU A 19 -4.33 -1.09 -8.50
CA LEU A 19 -4.16 -1.04 -7.05
C LEU A 19 -2.92 -0.24 -6.65
N ALA A 20 -1.80 -0.42 -7.37
CA ALA A 20 -0.58 0.33 -7.09
C ALA A 20 -0.79 1.84 -7.26
N LYS A 21 -1.45 2.26 -8.34
CA LYS A 21 -1.80 3.68 -8.55
C LYS A 21 -2.74 4.20 -7.48
N PHE A 22 -3.70 3.38 -7.06
CA PHE A 22 -4.67 3.76 -6.04
C PHE A 22 -4.03 3.96 -4.65
N LEU A 23 -3.06 3.11 -4.29
CA LEU A 23 -2.36 3.17 -3.00
C LEU A 23 -1.13 4.09 -3.00
N SER A 24 -0.70 4.58 -4.18
CA SER A 24 0.47 5.45 -4.28
C SER A 24 0.16 6.81 -3.68
N GLU A 25 0.86 7.14 -2.60
CA GLU A 25 0.81 8.44 -1.93
C GLU A 25 2.25 8.98 -1.75
N GLU A 26 2.42 10.28 -1.57
CA GLU A 26 3.75 10.93 -1.54
C GLU A 26 4.72 10.36 -0.49
N SER A 27 4.20 9.73 0.57
CA SER A 27 5.00 9.16 1.67
C SER A 27 5.09 7.62 1.65
N ILE A 28 4.45 6.97 0.68
CA ILE A 28 4.34 5.52 0.58
C ILE A 28 4.93 5.04 -0.75
N THR A 29 5.95 4.20 -0.67
CA THR A 29 6.54 3.54 -1.84
C THR A 29 5.81 2.23 -2.10
N VAL A 30 5.22 2.08 -3.29
CA VAL A 30 4.53 0.86 -3.69
C VAL A 30 5.40 0.07 -4.67
N ILE A 31 5.65 -1.21 -4.36
CA ILE A 31 6.37 -2.13 -5.23
C ILE A 31 5.47 -3.32 -5.56
N THR A 32 5.48 -3.72 -6.82
CA THR A 32 4.57 -4.76 -7.31
C THR A 32 5.31 -6.03 -7.70
N PHE A 33 4.73 -7.17 -7.37
CA PHE A 33 5.26 -8.50 -7.61
C PHE A 33 4.19 -9.41 -8.21
N VAL A 34 4.64 -10.37 -9.03
CA VAL A 34 3.76 -11.40 -9.60
C VAL A 34 3.57 -12.55 -8.61
N SER A 35 4.60 -12.88 -7.82
CA SER A 35 4.58 -13.96 -6.84
C SER A 35 5.19 -13.52 -5.52
N ILE A 36 4.66 -14.06 -4.41
CA ILE A 36 5.17 -13.78 -3.06
C ILE A 36 6.62 -14.28 -2.85
N LYS A 37 7.04 -15.27 -3.64
CA LYS A 37 8.43 -15.77 -3.60
C LYS A 37 9.42 -14.72 -4.09
N ASP A 38 8.99 -13.81 -4.96
CA ASP A 38 9.85 -12.77 -5.53
C ASP A 38 10.08 -11.61 -4.56
N CYS A 39 9.13 -11.35 -3.65
CA CYS A 39 9.20 -10.28 -2.65
C CYS A 39 10.47 -10.32 -1.81
N PHE A 40 11.00 -11.51 -1.55
CA PHE A 40 12.05 -11.72 -0.55
C PHE A 40 13.38 -12.21 -1.14
N LYS A 41 13.56 -12.10 -2.46
CA LYS A 41 14.81 -12.49 -3.13
C LYS A 41 15.99 -11.56 -2.80
N ARG A 42 15.71 -10.30 -2.46
CA ARG A 42 16.71 -9.26 -2.16
C ARG A 42 16.32 -8.46 -0.91
N PRO A 43 16.30 -9.10 0.28
CA PRO A 43 15.80 -8.46 1.50
C PRO A 43 16.71 -7.31 1.98
N ASP A 44 17.98 -7.29 1.56
CA ASP A 44 18.96 -6.30 2.02
C ASP A 44 18.85 -4.96 1.28
N LEU A 45 18.08 -4.91 0.18
CA LEU A 45 17.95 -3.74 -0.68
C LEU A 45 16.68 -2.93 -0.36
N ILE A 46 15.60 -3.59 0.02
CA ILE A 46 14.29 -2.96 0.19
C ILE A 46 13.59 -3.61 1.39
N ASN A 47 13.31 -2.80 2.40
CA ASN A 47 12.48 -3.21 3.53
C ASN A 47 11.01 -3.22 3.13
N CYS A 48 10.23 -4.18 3.65
CA CYS A 48 8.80 -4.28 3.43
C CYS A 48 8.09 -4.01 4.75
N ASP A 49 7.26 -2.95 4.79
CA ASP A 49 6.47 -2.59 5.97
C ASP A 49 5.08 -3.24 5.95
N LEU A 50 4.53 -3.52 4.76
CA LEU A 50 3.22 -4.14 4.61
C LEU A 50 3.11 -4.91 3.28
N ILE A 51 2.38 -6.02 3.29
CA ILE A 51 2.11 -6.84 2.10
C ILE A 51 0.62 -6.79 1.79
N VAL A 52 0.28 -6.47 0.55
CA VAL A 52 -1.07 -6.70 0.00
C VAL A 52 -1.01 -7.94 -0.89
N PHE A 53 -1.67 -9.01 -0.49
CA PHE A 53 -1.68 -10.29 -1.18
C PHE A 53 -3.04 -10.55 -1.81
N VAL A 54 -3.07 -10.80 -3.11
CA VAL A 54 -4.29 -11.03 -3.88
C VAL A 54 -4.36 -12.49 -4.32
N PRO A 55 -5.01 -13.37 -3.55
CA PRO A 55 -5.14 -14.77 -3.91
C PRO A 55 -6.05 -14.94 -5.13
N ARG A 56 -5.62 -15.78 -6.08
CA ARG A 56 -6.40 -16.13 -7.28
C ARG A 56 -6.74 -17.63 -7.28
N LYS A 57 -7.95 -17.96 -7.74
CA LYS A 57 -8.60 -19.28 -7.60
C LYS A 57 -7.83 -20.45 -8.23
N ASP A 58 -7.02 -20.18 -9.25
CA ASP A 58 -6.44 -21.25 -10.07
C ASP A 58 -5.12 -21.82 -9.53
N LYS A 59 -4.57 -21.29 -8.43
CA LYS A 59 -3.23 -21.69 -7.97
C LYS A 59 -3.15 -21.79 -6.46
N ASN A 60 -2.25 -22.68 -6.02
CA ASN A 60 -1.82 -22.94 -4.65
C ASN A 60 -1.18 -21.69 -3.97
N GLU A 61 -1.69 -20.48 -4.21
CA GLU A 61 -1.14 -19.21 -3.76
C GLU A 61 -1.19 -19.10 -2.22
N ILE A 62 -2.25 -19.58 -1.58
CA ILE A 62 -2.32 -19.64 -0.11
C ILE A 62 -1.28 -20.64 0.46
N LYS A 63 -1.05 -21.77 -0.21
CA LYS A 63 0.04 -22.68 0.19
C LYS A 63 1.42 -22.04 -0.01
N ASN A 64 1.60 -21.27 -1.09
CA ASN A 64 2.82 -20.50 -1.33
C ASN A 64 3.03 -19.43 -0.24
N LEU A 65 1.94 -18.79 0.21
CA LEU A 65 1.94 -17.87 1.34
C LEU A 65 2.40 -18.58 2.63
N PHE A 66 1.88 -19.76 2.93
CA PHE A 66 2.31 -20.55 4.09
C PHE A 66 3.75 -21.08 4.00
N ASN A 67 4.37 -21.07 2.83
CA ASN A 67 5.75 -21.49 2.65
C ASN A 67 6.79 -20.37 2.86
N ILE A 68 6.36 -19.12 3.14
CA ILE A 68 7.33 -18.03 3.38
C ILE A 68 8.05 -18.22 4.72
N LYS A 69 9.27 -17.68 4.81
CA LYS A 69 10.10 -17.73 6.02
C LYS A 69 9.38 -17.04 7.19
N LYS A 70 9.48 -17.61 8.40
CA LYS A 70 8.83 -17.11 9.62
C LYS A 70 9.08 -15.62 9.90
N LYS A 71 10.30 -15.12 9.61
CA LYS A 71 10.65 -13.70 9.80
C LYS A 71 9.75 -12.74 9.03
N TYR A 72 9.24 -13.15 7.86
CA TYR A 72 8.36 -12.31 7.04
C TYR A 72 6.89 -12.40 7.45
N ARG A 73 6.51 -13.37 8.29
CA ARG A 73 5.14 -13.50 8.81
C ARG A 73 4.81 -12.48 9.90
N GLN A 74 5.83 -11.78 10.40
CA GLN A 74 5.70 -10.64 11.32
C GLN A 74 5.28 -9.36 10.60
N ILE A 75 5.43 -9.31 9.27
CA ILE A 75 5.01 -8.17 8.45
C ILE A 75 3.48 -8.22 8.33
N PRO A 76 2.77 -7.10 8.58
CA PRO A 76 1.34 -7.00 8.33
C PRO A 76 0.98 -7.43 6.90
N ILE A 77 -0.06 -8.26 6.78
CA ILE A 77 -0.54 -8.75 5.49
C ILE A 77 -2.02 -8.48 5.32
N ILE A 78 -2.39 -7.88 4.18
CA ILE A 78 -3.77 -7.64 3.78
C ILE A 78 -4.10 -8.62 2.65
N LEU A 79 -5.12 -9.44 2.86
CA LEU A 79 -5.65 -10.37 1.86
C LEU A 79 -6.81 -9.68 1.13
N LEU A 80 -6.57 -9.28 -0.11
CA LEU A 80 -7.60 -8.67 -0.95
C LEU A 80 -8.32 -9.78 -1.72
N LEU A 81 -9.58 -10.04 -1.37
CA LEU A 81 -10.39 -11.05 -2.04
C LEU A 81 -11.24 -10.42 -3.14
N HIS A 82 -11.43 -11.17 -4.22
CA HIS A 82 -12.33 -10.82 -5.31
C HIS A 82 -13.65 -11.57 -5.18
N ASP A 83 -14.69 -11.01 -5.80
CA ASP A 83 -16.00 -11.64 -5.89
C ASP A 83 -15.87 -13.03 -6.53
N GLY A 84 -16.34 -14.04 -5.79
CA GLY A 84 -16.24 -15.44 -6.21
C GLY A 84 -15.02 -16.20 -5.70
N PHE A 85 -14.11 -15.60 -4.93
CA PHE A 85 -13.12 -16.36 -4.15
C PHE A 85 -13.79 -16.89 -2.87
N SER A 86 -13.53 -18.15 -2.50
CA SER A 86 -14.04 -18.72 -1.26
C SER A 86 -13.53 -17.93 -0.06
N ASP A 87 -14.38 -17.69 0.94
CA ASP A 87 -13.95 -16.89 2.07
C ASP A 87 -12.70 -17.50 2.74
N ILE A 88 -11.75 -16.65 3.10
CA ILE A 88 -10.50 -17.03 3.76
C ILE A 88 -10.67 -16.87 5.26
N ASN A 89 -10.44 -17.96 5.99
CA ASN A 89 -10.44 -17.92 7.44
C ASN A 89 -9.14 -17.28 7.95
N LEU A 90 -9.24 -16.07 8.51
CA LEU A 90 -8.09 -15.37 9.11
C LEU A 90 -7.50 -16.13 10.31
N VAL A 91 -8.31 -16.96 11.00
CA VAL A 91 -7.85 -17.77 12.14
C VAL A 91 -6.80 -18.78 11.67
N GLU A 92 -7.04 -19.46 10.55
CA GLU A 92 -6.09 -20.43 9.97
C GLU A 92 -4.76 -19.76 9.61
N ILE A 93 -4.80 -18.53 9.12
CA ILE A 93 -3.62 -17.77 8.73
C ILE A 93 -2.83 -17.34 9.97
N SER A 94 -3.52 -16.88 11.01
CA SER A 94 -2.91 -16.55 12.30
C SER A 94 -2.30 -17.79 12.98
N GLU A 95 -2.98 -18.94 12.95
CA GLU A 95 -2.48 -20.22 13.45
C GLU A 95 -1.24 -20.69 12.69
N ASN A 96 -1.11 -20.34 11.40
CA ASN A 96 0.11 -20.54 10.63
C ASN A 96 1.26 -19.59 11.06
N GLY A 97 1.05 -18.70 12.02
CA GLY A 97 2.09 -17.83 12.59
C GLY A 97 2.24 -16.48 11.90
N PHE A 98 1.21 -15.99 11.21
CA PHE A 98 1.13 -14.60 10.77
C PHE A 98 0.64 -13.72 11.93
N ALA A 99 1.39 -12.65 12.22
CA ALA A 99 1.11 -11.80 13.38
C ALA A 99 -0.11 -10.89 13.16
N CYS A 100 -0.26 -10.34 11.95
CA CYS A 100 -1.30 -9.36 11.63
C CYS A 100 -1.92 -9.61 10.25
N PRO A 101 -2.72 -10.67 10.08
CA PRO A 101 -3.48 -10.89 8.85
C PRO A 101 -4.79 -10.10 8.87
N TYR A 102 -5.04 -9.37 7.79
CA TYR A 102 -6.26 -8.61 7.55
C TYR A 102 -6.96 -9.10 6.29
N LYS A 103 -8.26 -8.85 6.21
CA LYS A 103 -9.09 -9.16 5.04
C LYS A 103 -9.66 -7.87 4.46
N ALA A 104 -9.61 -7.74 3.14
CA ALA A 104 -10.22 -6.66 2.39
C ALA A 104 -11.01 -7.22 1.21
N LEU A 105 -12.13 -6.57 0.87
CA LEU A 105 -12.99 -6.94 -0.26
C LEU A 105 -12.92 -5.92 -1.41
N ASN A 106 -12.29 -4.78 -1.18
CA ASN A 106 -12.15 -3.71 -2.16
C ASN A 106 -10.92 -2.85 -1.85
N PHE A 107 -10.56 -1.96 -2.77
CA PHE A 107 -9.36 -1.14 -2.67
C PHE A 107 -9.45 -0.10 -1.54
N GLU A 108 -10.63 0.46 -1.28
CA GLU A 108 -10.85 1.40 -0.18
C GLU A 108 -10.50 0.77 1.17
N LYS A 109 -10.97 -0.47 1.40
CA LYS A 109 -10.66 -1.19 2.63
C LYS A 109 -9.18 -1.53 2.76
N VAL A 110 -8.51 -1.84 1.64
CA VAL A 110 -7.04 -2.01 1.63
C VAL A 110 -6.35 -0.72 2.06
N ARG A 111 -6.78 0.43 1.53
CA ARG A 111 -6.21 1.74 1.87
C ARG A 111 -6.44 2.10 3.33
N GLU A 112 -7.65 1.89 3.85
CA GLU A 112 -7.98 2.11 5.25
C GLU A 112 -7.05 1.31 6.18
N ILE A 113 -6.92 0.01 5.95
CA ILE A 113 -6.06 -0.87 6.76
C ILE A 113 -4.59 -0.49 6.58
N MET A 114 -4.15 -0.22 5.36
CA MET A 114 -2.77 0.19 5.06
C MET A 114 -2.39 1.44 5.85
N LEU A 115 -3.23 2.48 5.83
CA LEU A 115 -2.99 3.71 6.58
C LEU A 115 -3.02 3.46 8.10
N GLY A 116 -3.95 2.65 8.59
CA GLY A 116 -3.98 2.26 10.00
C GLY A 116 -2.72 1.53 10.47
N CYS A 117 -2.10 0.72 9.61
CA CYS A 117 -0.85 0.03 9.93
C CYS A 117 0.39 0.92 9.78
N LEU A 118 0.43 1.79 8.77
CA LEU A 118 1.65 2.50 8.38
C LEU A 118 1.73 3.93 8.89
N ALA A 119 0.59 4.56 9.16
CA ALA A 119 0.44 5.94 9.57
C ALA A 119 -0.67 6.08 10.64
N PRO A 120 -0.53 5.44 11.82
CA PRO A 120 -1.54 5.48 12.87
C PRO A 120 -1.81 6.91 13.39
N ASP A 121 -0.78 7.77 13.38
CA ASP A 121 -0.86 9.18 13.78
C ASP A 121 -1.33 10.10 12.64
N GLY A 122 -1.71 9.54 11.49
CA GLY A 122 -2.12 10.26 10.29
C GLY A 122 -0.98 10.51 9.31
N LEU A 123 -1.35 10.94 8.10
CA LEU A 123 -0.40 11.29 7.05
C LEU A 123 0.26 12.64 7.36
N PRO A 124 1.56 12.80 7.05
CA PRO A 124 2.22 14.10 7.18
C PRO A 124 1.47 15.14 6.33
N ALA A 125 1.37 16.36 6.86
CA ALA A 125 0.77 17.47 6.13
C ALA A 125 1.48 17.63 4.78
N ARG A 126 0.71 17.78 3.70
CA ARG A 126 1.27 18.05 2.38
C ARG A 126 2.19 19.26 2.46
N THR A 127 3.43 19.09 2.04
CA THR A 127 4.35 20.21 1.80
C THR A 127 3.90 20.88 0.51
N VAL A 128 2.73 21.53 0.53
CA VAL A 128 2.34 22.43 -0.55
C VAL A 128 3.23 23.66 -0.40
N VAL A 129 4.40 23.63 -1.03
CA VAL A 129 4.94 24.90 -1.54
C VAL A 129 3.96 25.27 -2.65
N PRO A 130 3.21 26.38 -2.52
CA PRO A 130 2.36 26.83 -3.61
C PRO A 130 3.21 26.83 -4.87
N HIS A 131 2.70 26.28 -5.98
CA HIS A 131 3.32 26.58 -7.27
C HIS A 131 3.43 28.11 -7.31
N PRO A 132 4.61 28.70 -7.57
CA PRO A 132 4.71 30.14 -7.71
C PRO A 132 3.79 30.53 -8.86
N VAL A 133 2.63 31.07 -8.51
CA VAL A 133 1.73 31.68 -9.48
C VAL A 133 2.49 32.91 -9.94
N PRO A 134 2.77 33.09 -11.24
CA PRO A 134 3.26 34.36 -11.73
C PRO A 134 2.17 35.39 -11.40
N ILE A 135 2.39 36.17 -10.34
CA ILE A 135 1.52 37.30 -10.03
C ILE A 135 1.84 38.32 -11.14
N THR A 136 0.89 38.56 -12.02
CA THR A 136 1.05 39.62 -13.03
C THR A 136 1.10 40.97 -12.33
N ASP A 137 1.81 41.94 -12.92
CA ASP A 137 1.96 43.29 -12.35
C ASP A 137 0.60 43.94 -12.02
N GLU A 138 -0.45 43.60 -12.77
CA GLU A 138 -1.83 44.03 -12.55
C GLU A 138 -2.41 43.55 -11.21
N VAL A 139 -2.16 42.30 -10.83
CA VAL A 139 -2.62 41.73 -9.55
C VAL A 139 -1.83 42.33 -8.39
N GLN A 140 -0.55 42.62 -8.60
CA GLN A 140 0.31 43.26 -7.60
C GLN A 140 -0.08 44.74 -7.37
N ALA A 141 -0.46 45.45 -8.43
CA ALA A 141 -1.02 46.81 -8.34
C ALA A 141 -2.36 46.85 -7.60
N ALA A 142 -3.24 45.85 -7.81
CA ALA A 142 -4.53 45.76 -7.13
C ALA A 142 -4.43 45.46 -5.63
N LEU A 143 -3.35 44.80 -5.19
CA LEU A 143 -3.05 44.49 -3.79
C LEU A 143 -2.30 45.62 -3.06
N SER A 144 -1.92 46.68 -3.77
CA SER A 144 -1.26 47.84 -3.19
C SER A 144 -2.27 48.68 -2.38
N PRO A 145 -1.95 49.10 -1.15
CA PRO A 145 -2.85 49.93 -0.36
C PRO A 145 -3.09 51.25 -1.10
N ARG A 146 -4.37 51.63 -1.28
CA ARG A 146 -4.72 52.88 -1.96
C ARG A 146 -4.14 54.06 -1.19
N PRO A 147 -3.49 55.02 -1.88
CA PRO A 147 -3.00 56.23 -1.22
C PRO A 147 -4.17 57.02 -0.62
N LYS A 148 -3.91 57.62 0.55
CA LYS A 148 -4.87 58.44 1.31
C LYS A 148 -5.29 59.69 0.55
#